data_AF-A0A1Y1WBA7-F1
#
_entry.id   AF-A0A1Y1WBA7-F1
#
_cell.length_a   1.000
_cell.length_b   1.000
_cell.length_c   1.000
_cell.angle_alpha   90.00
_cell.angle_beta   90.00
_cell.angle_gamma   90.00
#
_symmetry.space_group_name_H-M   'P 1'
#
loop_
_entity.id
_entity.type
_entity.pdbx_description
1 polymer ?
#
loop_
_entity_poly.entity_id
_entity_poly.type
_entity_poly.pdbx_seq_one_letter_code
_entity_poly.pdbx_strand_id
1 'polypeptide(L)'
;MNAASTGHAAIVQSLLAHSAQPLAYNAFAECAYDVAAIAQHAHVCYLLETAERRVWAELTSEPYDPMRVHTTQLGLSVREPASHRAPTPVHLALPMGALAHRLSFFARARQDSAQSSGANTPAPFADADFSAANLIAGDPAPMTDSEMVPRRMRDIPLPHADSGMDWFWLSDWAPFVGCRPEVVSDGSVAQHTDRNGWQYSCHGFNSPETAWAPYAPSDAADCVRRRQWVRAMKRQVPLDDPTAVIAANPVLAKITSDEAARALEPDYLETARTILDATREISTSDAAVEHRLELEQTRSAVSVLLSNISTDENDQRRHEARRLGR
;
A
#
# COMPACT_ATOMS: atom_id res chain seq x y z
N MET A 1 1.75 9.18 7.36
CA MET A 1 0.28 9.32 7.40
C MET A 1 -0.21 10.60 6.72
N ASN A 2 0.19 11.82 7.11
CA ASN A 2 -0.30 13.06 6.49
C ASN A 2 -0.06 13.16 4.96
N ALA A 3 1.11 12.72 4.48
CA ALA A 3 1.38 12.65 3.04
C ALA A 3 0.49 11.60 2.35
N ALA A 4 0.08 10.56 3.07
CA ALA A 4 -0.76 9.50 2.55
C ALA A 4 -2.24 9.92 2.45
N SER A 5 -2.76 10.67 3.44
CA SER A 5 -4.14 11.20 3.44
C SER A 5 -4.43 12.21 2.34
N THR A 6 -3.38 12.82 1.79
CA THR A 6 -3.44 13.87 0.74
C THR A 6 -3.03 13.35 -0.64
N GLY A 7 -2.60 12.09 -0.73
CA GLY A 7 -2.22 11.47 -2.00
C GLY A 7 -0.84 11.87 -2.53
N HIS A 8 0.03 12.45 -1.70
CA HIS A 8 1.38 12.88 -2.09
C HIS A 8 2.35 11.70 -2.21
N ALA A 9 2.19 10.90 -3.28
CA ALA A 9 2.94 9.67 -3.49
C ALA A 9 4.47 9.83 -3.51
N ALA A 10 4.99 10.91 -4.11
CA ALA A 10 6.43 11.18 -4.13
C ALA A 10 7.01 11.38 -2.72
N ILE A 11 6.26 12.06 -1.84
CA ILE A 11 6.66 12.26 -0.44
C ILE A 11 6.59 10.92 0.30
N VAL A 12 5.53 10.13 0.09
CA VAL A 12 5.41 8.79 0.70
C VAL A 12 6.57 7.90 0.28
N GLN A 13 6.92 7.86 -1.01
CA GLN A 13 8.05 7.08 -1.50
C GLN A 13 9.38 7.55 -0.91
N SER A 14 9.59 8.87 -0.81
CA SER A 14 10.77 9.43 -0.16
C SER A 14 10.84 9.04 1.31
N LEU A 15 9.73 9.08 2.05
CA LEU A 15 9.70 8.67 3.46
C LEU A 15 10.01 7.18 3.62
N LEU A 16 9.42 6.33 2.79
CA LEU A 16 9.71 4.88 2.77
C LEU A 16 11.19 4.61 2.45
N ALA A 17 11.81 5.41 1.58
CA ALA A 17 13.24 5.29 1.27
C ALA A 17 14.15 5.72 2.45
N HIS A 18 13.64 6.51 3.39
CA HIS A 18 14.35 6.94 4.60
C HIS A 18 13.83 6.19 5.84
N SER A 19 13.56 4.89 5.69
CA SER A 19 13.25 3.96 6.78
C SER A 19 11.97 4.31 7.57
N ALA A 20 11.00 5.01 6.96
CA ALA A 20 9.69 5.20 7.58
C ALA A 20 8.96 3.86 7.72
N GLN A 21 8.46 3.58 8.92
CA GLN A 21 7.74 2.35 9.22
C GLN A 21 6.34 2.38 8.58
N PRO A 22 6.03 1.47 7.63
CA PRO A 22 4.74 1.48 6.95
C PRO A 22 3.61 0.88 7.81
N LEU A 23 3.95 -0.03 8.73
CA LEU A 23 3.04 -0.68 9.68
C LEU A 23 2.92 0.05 11.02
N ALA A 24 3.31 1.32 11.08
CA ALA A 24 3.09 2.15 12.27
C ALA A 24 1.61 2.57 12.35
N TYR A 25 1.00 2.44 13.54
CA TYR A 25 -0.40 2.77 13.78
C TYR A 25 -0.56 4.00 14.68
N ASN A 26 -1.65 4.75 14.46
CA ASN A 26 -2.04 5.86 15.33
C ASN A 26 -2.95 5.40 16.48
N ALA A 27 -3.39 6.35 17.32
CA ALA A 27 -4.32 6.11 18.43
C ALA A 27 -5.71 5.57 18.00
N PHE A 28 -6.04 5.61 16.70
CA PHE A 28 -7.27 5.10 16.13
C PHE A 28 -7.09 3.72 15.48
N ALA A 29 -5.94 3.08 15.68
CA ALA A 29 -5.56 1.83 15.03
C ALA A 29 -5.59 1.90 13.49
N GLU A 30 -5.24 3.07 12.95
CA GLU A 30 -5.08 3.30 11.52
C GLU A 30 -3.60 3.47 11.19
N CYS A 31 -3.13 2.76 10.18
CA CYS A 31 -1.80 2.96 9.61
C CYS A 31 -1.86 3.92 8.40
N ALA A 32 -0.71 4.18 7.77
CA ALA A 32 -0.67 5.04 6.60
C ALA A 32 -1.51 4.51 5.43
N TYR A 33 -1.62 3.19 5.28
CA TYR A 33 -2.42 2.56 4.24
C TYR A 33 -3.91 2.78 4.48
N ASP A 34 -4.38 2.56 5.72
CA ASP A 34 -5.79 2.76 6.09
C ASP A 34 -6.26 4.18 5.73
N VAL A 35 -5.47 5.18 6.10
CA VAL A 35 -5.77 6.59 5.84
C VAL A 35 -5.78 6.91 4.34
N ALA A 36 -4.85 6.33 3.55
CA ALA A 36 -4.86 6.47 2.10
C ALA A 36 -6.08 5.78 1.45
N ALA A 37 -6.49 4.64 1.99
CA ALA A 37 -7.64 3.87 1.50
C ALA A 37 -8.96 4.63 1.74
N ILE A 38 -9.11 5.27 2.91
CA ILE A 38 -10.25 6.16 3.22
C ILE A 38 -10.36 7.28 2.18
N ALA A 39 -9.23 7.90 1.82
CA ALA A 39 -9.15 8.97 0.83
C ALA A 39 -9.13 8.48 -0.64
N GLN A 40 -9.26 7.16 -0.87
CA GLN A 40 -9.22 6.53 -2.18
C GLN A 40 -7.95 6.83 -2.99
N HIS A 41 -6.82 7.04 -2.32
CA HIS A 41 -5.51 7.24 -2.96
C HIS A 41 -4.87 5.91 -3.34
N ALA A 42 -5.45 5.24 -4.34
CA ALA A 42 -5.10 3.89 -4.72
C ALA A 42 -3.60 3.68 -5.05
N HIS A 43 -2.96 4.68 -5.66
CA HIS A 43 -1.51 4.63 -5.92
C HIS A 43 -0.68 4.63 -4.63
N VAL A 44 -1.08 5.42 -3.63
CA VAL A 44 -0.42 5.45 -2.33
C VAL A 44 -0.64 4.13 -1.58
N CYS A 45 -1.85 3.56 -1.63
CA CYS A 45 -2.14 2.24 -1.08
C CYS A 45 -1.20 1.17 -1.67
N TYR A 46 -1.01 1.17 -2.99
CA TYR A 46 -0.08 0.24 -3.65
C TYR A 46 1.38 0.39 -3.17
N LEU A 47 1.87 1.62 -3.05
CA LEU A 47 3.24 1.89 -2.58
C LEU A 47 3.44 1.39 -1.13
N LEU A 48 2.47 1.67 -0.27
CA LEU A 48 2.50 1.26 1.14
C LEU A 48 2.41 -0.25 1.26
N GLU A 49 1.44 -0.90 0.59
CA GLU A 49 1.30 -2.36 0.61
C GLU A 49 2.58 -3.07 0.14
N THR A 50 3.25 -2.53 -0.89
CA THR A 50 4.53 -3.06 -1.37
C THR A 50 5.62 -2.98 -0.30
N ALA A 51 5.70 -1.87 0.43
CA ALA A 51 6.65 -1.70 1.53
C ALA A 51 6.29 -2.59 2.73
N GLU A 52 5.01 -2.69 3.08
CA GLU A 52 4.52 -3.54 4.18
C GLU A 52 4.80 -5.01 3.92
N ARG A 53 4.61 -5.50 2.69
CA ARG A 53 4.95 -6.89 2.32
C ARG A 53 6.42 -7.22 2.56
N ARG A 54 7.33 -6.25 2.33
CA ARG A 54 8.77 -6.42 2.60
C ARG A 54 9.03 -6.53 4.09
N VAL A 55 8.53 -5.57 4.86
CA VAL A 55 8.65 -5.57 6.33
C VAL A 55 8.02 -6.81 6.95
N TRP A 56 6.86 -7.25 6.45
CA TRP A 56 6.16 -8.43 6.91
C TRP A 56 6.98 -9.71 6.71
N ALA A 57 7.59 -9.87 5.53
CA ALA A 57 8.43 -11.02 5.21
C ALA A 57 9.71 -11.08 6.08
N GLU A 58 10.20 -9.95 6.56
CA GLU A 58 11.32 -9.89 7.50
C GLU A 58 10.92 -10.30 8.93
N LEU A 59 9.66 -10.04 9.31
CA LEU A 59 9.17 -10.25 10.66
C LEU A 59 8.56 -11.64 10.90
N THR A 60 7.97 -12.24 9.87
CA THR A 60 7.26 -13.52 9.97
C THR A 60 7.36 -14.33 8.68
N SER A 61 7.25 -15.66 8.82
CA SER A 61 7.10 -16.58 7.70
C SER A 61 5.65 -16.71 7.22
N GLU A 62 4.69 -16.11 7.93
CA GLU A 62 3.29 -16.11 7.51
C GLU A 62 3.08 -15.24 6.24
N PRO A 63 2.21 -15.67 5.32
CA PRO A 63 1.88 -14.86 4.16
C PRO A 63 1.20 -13.55 4.59
N TYR A 64 1.61 -12.44 3.98
CA TYR A 64 1.00 -11.15 4.21
C TYR A 64 -0.46 -11.16 3.72
N ASP A 65 -1.37 -10.95 4.66
CA ASP A 65 -2.81 -10.83 4.41
C ASP A 65 -3.30 -9.41 4.75
N PRO A 66 -3.59 -8.57 3.74
CA PRO A 66 -4.09 -7.22 3.96
C PRO A 66 -5.33 -7.17 4.87
N MET A 67 -6.22 -8.17 4.80
CA MET A 67 -7.47 -8.20 5.56
C MET A 67 -7.22 -8.36 7.07
N ARG A 68 -6.10 -8.99 7.45
CA ARG A 68 -5.68 -9.16 8.85
C ARG A 68 -4.91 -7.95 9.36
N VAL A 69 -4.25 -7.21 8.47
CA VAL A 69 -3.36 -6.10 8.81
C VAL A 69 -4.12 -4.78 8.94
N HIS A 70 -5.08 -4.53 8.05
CA HIS A 70 -5.70 -3.22 7.90
C HIS A 70 -7.12 -3.18 8.45
N THR A 71 -7.51 -2.01 8.96
CA THR A 71 -8.90 -1.72 9.35
C THR A 71 -9.71 -1.16 8.19
N THR A 72 -9.04 -0.58 7.20
CA THR A 72 -9.65 -0.09 5.96
C THR A 72 -8.99 -0.76 4.77
N GLN A 73 -9.80 -1.29 3.87
CA GLN A 73 -9.35 -1.95 2.66
C GLN A 73 -9.86 -1.24 1.42
N LEU A 74 -8.92 -0.92 0.53
CA LEU A 74 -9.23 -0.50 -0.82
C LEU A 74 -9.33 -1.75 -1.69
N GLY A 75 -10.53 -2.33 -1.75
CA GLY A 75 -10.76 -3.60 -2.42
C GLY A 75 -12.05 -3.56 -3.23
N LEU A 76 -11.91 -3.66 -4.56
CA LEU A 76 -12.70 -4.49 -5.49
C LEU A 76 -12.43 -4.05 -6.95
N SER A 77 -11.39 -4.60 -7.60
CA SER A 77 -11.03 -4.25 -9.00
C SER A 77 -11.94 -4.94 -10.02
N VAL A 78 -13.11 -4.35 -10.29
CA VAL A 78 -13.92 -4.76 -11.44
C VAL A 78 -13.23 -4.29 -12.69
N ARG A 79 -12.84 -5.22 -13.57
CA ARG A 79 -12.45 -4.87 -14.94
C ARG A 79 -13.72 -4.86 -15.77
N GLU A 80 -14.06 -3.70 -16.30
CA GLU A 80 -15.11 -3.56 -17.29
C GLU A 80 -14.48 -3.78 -18.68
N PRO A 81 -14.69 -4.93 -19.35
CA PRO A 81 -14.25 -5.12 -20.72
C PRO A 81 -15.21 -4.39 -21.65
N ALA A 82 -14.76 -3.29 -22.26
CA ALA A 82 -15.54 -2.63 -23.28
C ALA A 82 -14.97 -3.03 -24.65
N SER A 83 -15.64 -3.97 -25.33
CA SER A 83 -15.41 -4.26 -26.75
C SER A 83 -16.06 -3.15 -27.57
N HIS A 84 -15.42 -1.99 -27.64
CA HIS A 84 -15.77 -0.98 -28.61
C HIS A 84 -14.64 -0.92 -29.63
N ARG A 85 -14.90 -1.43 -30.85
CA ARG A 85 -14.35 -0.79 -32.05
C ARG A 85 -14.55 0.70 -31.87
N ALA A 86 -13.46 1.46 -31.86
CA ALA A 86 -13.47 2.85 -31.43
C ALA A 86 -14.65 3.63 -32.04
N PRO A 87 -15.42 4.39 -31.24
CA PRO A 87 -16.55 5.14 -31.77
C PRO A 87 -16.01 6.26 -32.66
N THR A 88 -16.46 6.31 -33.91
CA THR A 88 -16.52 7.58 -34.64
C THR A 88 -17.43 8.53 -33.86
N PRO A 89 -17.10 9.84 -33.80
CA PRO A 89 -17.80 10.75 -32.90
C PRO A 89 -19.13 11.19 -33.52
N VAL A 90 -20.23 10.44 -33.34
CA VAL A 90 -21.58 10.97 -33.60
C VAL A 90 -22.66 10.29 -32.73
N HIS A 91 -23.54 11.14 -32.19
CA HIS A 91 -24.85 10.94 -31.55
C HIS A 91 -25.60 9.60 -31.73
N LEU A 92 -26.20 9.15 -30.62
CA LEU A 92 -27.44 8.35 -30.43
C LEU A 92 -27.66 6.98 -31.12
N ALA A 93 -28.11 6.04 -30.27
CA ALA A 93 -29.10 4.96 -30.49
C ALA A 93 -28.67 3.57 -31.04
N LEU A 94 -28.69 2.59 -30.11
CA LEU A 94 -29.45 1.30 -30.11
C LEU A 94 -29.23 0.24 -31.24
N PRO A 95 -29.59 -1.04 -30.99
CA PRO A 95 -28.67 -2.19 -31.10
C PRO A 95 -29.03 -3.14 -32.23
N MET A 96 -28.06 -3.87 -32.80
CA MET A 96 -28.34 -5.06 -33.61
C MET A 96 -27.18 -6.07 -33.60
N GLY A 97 -27.51 -7.30 -33.23
CA GLY A 97 -27.45 -8.43 -34.17
C GLY A 97 -26.10 -9.12 -34.43
N ALA A 98 -25.91 -10.23 -33.73
CA ALA A 98 -25.71 -11.57 -34.29
C ALA A 98 -24.33 -12.04 -34.84
N LEU A 99 -24.20 -13.37 -34.72
CA LEU A 99 -23.43 -14.34 -35.53
C LEU A 99 -21.97 -14.70 -35.14
N ALA A 100 -21.90 -15.82 -34.41
CA ALA A 100 -21.45 -17.12 -34.92
C ALA A 100 -19.96 -17.54 -34.91
N HIS A 101 -19.82 -18.81 -34.50
CA HIS A 101 -18.84 -19.85 -34.84
C HIS A 101 -17.59 -20.12 -33.98
N ARG A 102 -17.71 -21.29 -33.33
CA ARG A 102 -16.78 -22.20 -32.66
C ARG A 102 -15.50 -22.55 -33.45
N LEU A 103 -14.48 -22.98 -32.69
CA LEU A 103 -13.60 -24.17 -32.78
C LEU A 103 -12.38 -23.84 -31.88
N SER A 104 -11.90 -24.58 -30.86
CA SER A 104 -11.41 -25.96 -30.73
C SER A 104 -10.68 -26.03 -29.36
N PHE A 105 -10.85 -27.06 -28.51
CA PHE A 105 -10.01 -28.27 -28.35
C PHE A 105 -8.72 -28.16 -27.49
N PHE A 106 -8.34 -29.30 -26.91
CA PHE A 106 -7.64 -29.57 -25.64
C PHE A 106 -6.10 -29.52 -25.59
N ALA A 107 -5.62 -29.39 -24.32
CA ALA A 107 -4.46 -30.04 -23.66
C ALA A 107 -3.03 -29.55 -24.01
N ARG A 108 -1.99 -29.66 -23.16
CA ARG A 108 -1.73 -29.96 -21.72
C ARG A 108 -0.19 -30.03 -21.59
N ALA A 109 0.34 -29.80 -20.37
CA ALA A 109 1.51 -30.44 -19.70
C ALA A 109 2.47 -29.39 -19.09
N ARG A 110 2.98 -29.53 -17.86
CA ARG A 110 3.07 -30.68 -16.95
C ARG A 110 3.38 -30.22 -15.51
N GLN A 111 2.79 -30.92 -14.54
CA GLN A 111 3.19 -30.99 -13.12
C GLN A 111 4.31 -32.01 -12.93
N ASP A 112 5.11 -31.84 -11.87
CA ASP A 112 5.37 -32.81 -10.78
C ASP A 112 6.56 -32.29 -9.94
N SER A 113 6.67 -32.40 -8.61
CA SER A 113 5.83 -32.90 -7.51
C SER A 113 6.57 -32.54 -6.19
N ALA A 114 5.86 -32.10 -5.14
CA ALA A 114 6.03 -32.54 -3.73
C ALA A 114 5.30 -31.60 -2.73
N GLN A 115 4.14 -32.10 -2.29
CA GLN A 115 3.51 -31.95 -0.97
C GLN A 115 4.12 -30.99 0.07
N SER A 116 3.36 -29.96 0.42
CA SER A 116 3.05 -29.66 1.83
C SER A 116 1.73 -28.90 1.92
N SER A 117 0.80 -29.49 2.67
CA SER A 117 -0.45 -28.90 3.12
C SER A 117 -0.22 -27.58 3.86
N GLY A 118 -0.57 -26.47 3.23
CA GLY A 118 -0.76 -25.17 3.86
C GLY A 118 -1.85 -24.46 3.07
N ALA A 119 -2.89 -24.01 3.76
CA ALA A 119 -3.97 -23.26 3.16
C ALA A 119 -3.40 -21.96 2.56
N ASN A 120 -3.08 -21.98 1.27
CA ASN A 120 -2.87 -20.77 0.49
C ASN A 120 -4.24 -20.13 0.32
N THR A 121 -4.59 -19.20 1.20
CA THR A 121 -5.73 -18.30 0.98
C THR A 121 -5.43 -17.49 -0.27
N PRO A 122 -6.16 -17.67 -1.39
CA PRO A 122 -6.00 -16.79 -2.54
C PRO A 122 -6.35 -15.37 -2.09
N ALA A 123 -5.61 -14.37 -2.57
CA ALA A 123 -5.97 -12.97 -2.38
C ALA A 123 -7.45 -12.80 -2.75
N PRO A 124 -8.30 -12.23 -1.89
CA PRO A 124 -9.75 -12.42 -1.98
C PRO A 124 -10.42 -11.86 -3.25
N PHE A 125 -9.66 -11.18 -4.13
CA PHE A 125 -10.21 -10.48 -5.30
C PHE A 125 -9.33 -10.52 -6.55
N ALA A 126 -8.35 -11.42 -6.63
CA ALA A 126 -7.76 -11.81 -7.90
C ALA A 126 -8.32 -13.18 -8.25
N ASP A 127 -9.36 -13.23 -9.09
CA ASP A 127 -9.78 -14.49 -9.69
C ASP A 127 -8.56 -15.05 -10.44
N ALA A 128 -7.89 -16.03 -9.83
CA ALA A 128 -6.81 -16.77 -10.45
C ALA A 128 -7.28 -17.46 -11.76
N ASP A 129 -8.60 -17.58 -11.93
CA ASP A 129 -9.30 -18.19 -13.05
C ASP A 129 -9.95 -17.18 -14.02
N PHE A 130 -9.78 -15.85 -13.83
CA PHE A 130 -10.32 -14.87 -14.79
C PHE A 130 -9.56 -14.96 -16.12
N SER A 131 -10.18 -15.63 -17.09
CA SER A 131 -9.70 -15.70 -18.46
C SER A 131 -10.57 -14.83 -19.35
N ALA A 132 -9.99 -13.80 -19.96
CA ALA A 132 -10.70 -12.98 -20.94
C ALA A 132 -11.04 -13.77 -22.23
N ALA A 133 -10.51 -14.99 -22.39
CA ALA A 133 -10.88 -15.90 -23.47
C ALA A 133 -12.32 -16.47 -23.33
N ASN A 134 -12.92 -16.36 -22.14
CA ASN A 134 -14.29 -16.80 -21.89
C ASN A 134 -15.31 -15.66 -22.04
N LEU A 135 -14.86 -14.41 -22.23
CA LEU A 135 -15.76 -13.28 -22.40
C LEU A 135 -16.36 -13.29 -23.81
N ILE A 136 -17.64 -13.63 -23.91
CA ILE A 136 -18.43 -13.42 -25.11
C ILE A 136 -19.02 -12.01 -25.13
N ALA A 137 -19.31 -11.50 -26.33
CA ALA A 137 -20.03 -10.24 -26.47
C ALA A 137 -21.41 -10.37 -25.80
N GLY A 138 -21.63 -9.64 -24.71
CA GLY A 138 -22.85 -9.73 -23.89
C GLY A 138 -22.67 -10.44 -22.55
N ASP A 139 -21.48 -10.94 -22.22
CA ASP A 139 -21.21 -11.41 -20.86
C ASP A 139 -21.26 -10.24 -19.88
N PRO A 140 -22.10 -10.29 -18.84
CA PRO A 140 -22.03 -9.33 -17.76
C PRO A 140 -20.62 -9.41 -17.19
N ALA A 141 -19.96 -8.27 -17.01
CA ALA A 141 -18.75 -8.24 -16.21
C ALA A 141 -19.09 -8.89 -14.85
N PRO A 142 -18.13 -9.59 -14.19
CA PRO A 142 -18.42 -10.36 -12.96
C PRO A 142 -19.15 -9.58 -11.86
N MET A 143 -19.10 -8.25 -11.93
CA MET A 143 -19.68 -7.31 -10.97
C MET A 143 -20.62 -6.29 -11.61
N THR A 144 -21.15 -6.56 -12.81
CA THR A 144 -22.33 -5.87 -13.34
C THR A 144 -23.58 -6.71 -13.09
N ASP A 145 -24.73 -6.05 -13.04
CA ASP A 145 -26.02 -6.75 -13.09
C ASP A 145 -26.33 -7.21 -14.52
N SER A 146 -27.50 -7.82 -14.73
CA SER A 146 -27.96 -8.27 -16.05
C SER A 146 -28.12 -7.13 -17.06
N GLU A 147 -28.05 -5.87 -16.63
CA GLU A 147 -28.17 -4.67 -17.46
C GLU A 147 -26.80 -4.01 -17.74
N MET A 148 -25.69 -4.69 -17.41
CA MET A 148 -24.31 -4.17 -17.54
C MET A 148 -24.01 -2.95 -16.65
N VAL A 149 -24.82 -2.73 -15.61
CA VAL A 149 -24.60 -1.65 -14.65
C VAL A 149 -23.76 -2.19 -13.49
N PRO A 150 -22.75 -1.46 -12.98
CA PRO A 150 -22.01 -1.88 -11.79
C PRO A 150 -22.97 -2.21 -10.65
N ARG A 151 -22.82 -3.40 -10.04
CA ARG A 151 -23.66 -3.86 -8.93
C ARG A 151 -23.65 -2.85 -7.80
N ARG A 152 -24.82 -2.64 -7.19
CA ARG A 152 -24.97 -1.71 -6.07
C ARG A 152 -24.31 -2.29 -4.83
N MET A 153 -24.01 -1.41 -3.88
CA MET A 153 -23.28 -1.75 -2.65
C MET A 153 -23.84 -2.95 -1.90
N ARG A 154 -25.17 -3.05 -1.83
CA ARG A 154 -25.92 -4.09 -1.10
C ARG A 154 -25.91 -5.45 -1.78
N ASP A 155 -25.55 -5.50 -3.06
CA ASP A 155 -25.59 -6.70 -3.89
C ASP A 155 -24.23 -7.43 -3.91
N ILE A 156 -23.25 -6.90 -3.18
CA ILE A 156 -21.89 -7.45 -3.06
C ILE A 156 -21.72 -7.93 -1.60
N PRO A 157 -21.58 -9.24 -1.37
CA PRO A 157 -21.35 -9.76 -0.04
C PRO A 157 -19.99 -9.28 0.47
N LEU A 158 -19.96 -8.78 1.70
CA LEU A 158 -18.73 -8.43 2.39
C LEU A 158 -18.10 -9.69 3.01
N PRO A 159 -16.75 -9.74 3.13
CA PRO A 159 -16.08 -10.77 3.87
C PRO A 159 -16.64 -10.82 5.30
N HIS A 160 -16.99 -12.01 5.78
CA HIS A 160 -17.28 -12.19 7.19
C HIS A 160 -15.94 -12.30 7.90
N ALA A 161 -15.69 -11.47 8.91
CA ALA A 161 -14.50 -11.63 9.72
C ALA A 161 -14.76 -12.71 10.77
N ASP A 162 -13.91 -13.74 10.81
CA ASP A 162 -13.94 -14.78 11.87
C ASP A 162 -13.78 -14.18 13.28
N SER A 163 -13.31 -12.93 13.37
CA SER A 163 -13.12 -12.17 14.61
C SER A 163 -14.39 -11.51 15.17
N GLY A 164 -15.56 -11.73 14.58
CA GLY A 164 -16.82 -11.12 15.01
C GLY A 164 -16.93 -9.61 14.73
N MET A 165 -16.06 -9.06 13.88
CA MET A 165 -16.03 -7.65 13.50
C MET A 165 -16.46 -7.52 12.04
N ASP A 166 -17.70 -7.09 11.81
CA ASP A 166 -18.25 -6.98 10.47
C ASP A 166 -17.58 -5.85 9.67
N TRP A 167 -17.56 -6.02 8.35
CA TRP A 167 -17.15 -4.96 7.43
C TRP A 167 -18.35 -4.15 6.98
N PHE A 168 -18.11 -2.89 6.64
CA PHE A 168 -19.09 -2.04 5.96
C PHE A 168 -18.42 -1.23 4.86
N TRP A 169 -19.21 -0.83 3.88
CA TRP A 169 -18.70 0.01 2.80
C TRP A 169 -18.54 1.46 3.24
N LEU A 170 -17.40 2.06 2.92
CA LEU A 170 -17.09 3.44 3.27
C LEU A 170 -17.33 4.42 2.12
N SER A 171 -17.05 4.00 0.88
CA SER A 171 -17.16 4.86 -0.31
C SER A 171 -18.11 4.27 -1.35
N ASP A 172 -18.51 5.07 -2.33
CA ASP A 172 -19.05 4.58 -3.61
C ASP A 172 -17.96 4.04 -4.53
N TRP A 173 -18.39 3.45 -5.65
CA TRP A 173 -17.53 3.07 -6.77
C TRP A 173 -16.84 4.29 -7.38
N ALA A 174 -15.51 4.23 -7.49
CA ALA A 174 -14.72 5.23 -8.20
C ALA A 174 -13.85 4.56 -9.27
N PRO A 175 -13.65 5.17 -10.45
CA PRO A 175 -12.70 4.65 -11.42
C PRO A 175 -11.29 4.77 -10.86
N PHE A 176 -10.47 3.75 -11.08
CA PHE A 176 -9.04 3.81 -10.80
C PHE A 176 -8.37 4.78 -11.78
N VAL A 177 -8.10 5.99 -11.32
CA VAL A 177 -7.38 7.01 -12.07
C VAL A 177 -6.00 7.16 -11.45
N GLY A 178 -4.94 6.87 -12.19
CA GLY A 178 -3.60 7.08 -11.66
C GLY A 178 -2.49 6.31 -12.34
N CYS A 179 -1.38 6.26 -11.63
CA CYS A 179 -0.14 5.62 -12.06
C CYS A 179 0.03 4.30 -11.30
N ARG A 180 0.61 3.29 -11.94
CA ARG A 180 0.99 2.03 -11.33
C ARG A 180 2.51 1.99 -11.44
N PRO A 181 3.25 1.90 -10.32
CA PRO A 181 4.70 1.91 -10.39
C PRO A 181 5.14 0.50 -10.73
N GLU A 182 4.95 0.10 -11.99
CA GLU A 182 5.98 -0.74 -12.59
C GLU A 182 7.19 0.18 -12.72
N VAL A 183 8.27 -0.19 -12.04
CA VAL A 183 9.54 0.53 -12.05
C VAL A 183 10.02 0.59 -13.49
N VAL A 184 9.67 1.65 -14.20
CA VAL A 184 10.41 2.04 -15.40
C VAL A 184 11.80 2.34 -14.90
N SER A 185 12.80 1.71 -15.51
CA SER A 185 14.22 1.76 -15.13
C SER A 185 14.79 3.18 -14.99
N ASP A 186 14.08 4.19 -15.52
CA ASP A 186 14.42 5.61 -15.51
C ASP A 186 13.74 6.44 -14.41
N GLY A 187 12.98 5.83 -13.49
CA GLY A 187 12.35 6.56 -12.38
C GLY A 187 11.16 7.44 -12.78
N SER A 188 10.70 7.38 -14.03
CA SER A 188 9.49 8.07 -14.47
C SER A 188 8.25 7.31 -13.99
N VAL A 189 7.30 8.03 -13.38
CA VAL A 189 5.99 7.48 -13.02
C VAL A 189 5.17 7.29 -14.30
N ALA A 190 5.11 6.07 -14.82
CA ALA A 190 4.28 5.76 -15.97
C ALA A 190 2.79 5.88 -15.60
N GLN A 191 2.08 6.78 -16.28
CA GLN A 191 0.64 6.89 -16.16
C GLN A 191 0.01 5.55 -16.57
N HIS A 192 -0.84 4.99 -15.72
CA HIS A 192 -1.40 3.65 -15.94
C HIS A 192 -2.76 3.70 -16.63
N THR A 193 -3.53 4.75 -16.39
CA THR A 193 -4.85 4.97 -16.98
C THR A 193 -4.99 6.38 -17.55
N ASP A 194 -5.90 6.56 -18.51
CA ASP A 194 -6.28 7.89 -18.98
C ASP A 194 -6.98 8.71 -17.87
N ARG A 195 -7.36 9.96 -18.17
CA ARG A 195 -8.06 10.85 -17.21
C ARG A 195 -9.38 10.28 -16.70
N ASN A 196 -9.95 9.30 -17.40
CA ASN A 196 -11.21 8.65 -17.10
C ASN A 196 -11.02 7.20 -16.60
N GLY A 197 -9.80 6.78 -16.28
CA GLY A 197 -9.51 5.45 -15.76
C GLY A 197 -9.44 4.32 -16.80
N TRP A 198 -9.43 4.63 -18.11
CA TRP A 198 -9.31 3.60 -19.15
C TRP A 198 -7.86 3.22 -19.44
N GLN A 199 -7.71 1.98 -19.86
CA GLN A 199 -6.49 1.43 -20.47
C GLN A 199 -6.84 0.81 -21.82
N TYR A 200 -5.89 0.85 -22.74
CA TYR A 200 -6.09 0.43 -24.12
C TYR A 200 -5.05 -0.62 -24.51
N SER A 201 -5.45 -1.65 -25.25
CA SER A 201 -4.54 -2.64 -25.85
C SER A 201 -4.98 -2.92 -27.28
N CYS A 202 -4.04 -2.90 -28.22
CA CYS A 202 -4.26 -3.34 -29.60
C CYS A 202 -3.93 -4.82 -29.84
N HIS A 203 -3.54 -5.53 -28.79
CA HIS A 203 -3.22 -6.96 -28.84
C HIS A 203 -4.31 -7.83 -28.17
N GLY A 204 -5.48 -7.24 -27.90
CA GLY A 204 -6.65 -7.92 -27.30
C GLY A 204 -6.72 -7.85 -25.77
N PHE A 205 -7.74 -8.49 -25.17
CA PHE A 205 -7.96 -8.46 -23.71
C PHE A 205 -6.95 -9.28 -22.90
N ASN A 206 -6.30 -10.25 -23.53
CA ASN A 206 -5.31 -11.14 -22.89
C ASN A 206 -3.89 -10.60 -22.96
N SER A 207 -3.68 -9.37 -23.44
CA SER A 207 -2.35 -8.78 -23.50
C SER A 207 -1.76 -8.62 -22.10
N PRO A 208 -0.46 -8.85 -21.92
CA PRO A 208 0.21 -8.65 -20.64
C PRO A 208 0.05 -7.20 -20.18
N GLU A 209 0.13 -6.95 -18.88
CA GLU A 209 -0.08 -5.63 -18.28
C GLU A 209 0.76 -4.53 -18.93
N THR A 210 1.99 -4.87 -19.31
CA THR A 210 2.96 -3.99 -19.99
C THR A 210 2.54 -3.56 -21.40
N ALA A 211 1.61 -4.27 -22.02
CA ALA A 211 1.10 -3.97 -23.37
C ALA A 211 -0.14 -3.04 -23.33
N TRP A 212 -0.61 -2.65 -22.14
CA TRP A 212 -1.71 -1.72 -21.98
C TRP A 212 -1.20 -0.28 -21.88
N ALA A 213 -1.80 0.62 -22.65
CA ALA A 213 -1.45 2.03 -22.70
C ALA A 213 -2.50 2.92 -22.02
N PRO A 214 -2.10 4.05 -21.42
CA PRO A 214 -3.01 5.03 -20.81
C PRO A 214 -3.62 6.00 -21.82
N TYR A 215 -3.42 5.79 -23.12
CA TYR A 215 -3.96 6.63 -24.19
C TYR A 215 -4.57 5.77 -25.28
N ALA A 216 -5.65 6.27 -25.88
CA ALA A 216 -6.23 5.64 -27.04
C ALA A 216 -5.23 5.69 -28.21
N PRO A 217 -4.89 4.55 -28.83
CA PRO A 217 -4.07 4.52 -30.02
C PRO A 217 -4.74 5.29 -31.15
N SER A 218 -3.95 5.95 -32.00
CA SER A 218 -4.50 6.73 -33.13
C SER A 218 -5.24 5.85 -34.15
N ASP A 219 -4.90 4.56 -34.24
CA ASP A 219 -5.50 3.59 -35.16
C ASP A 219 -6.31 2.53 -34.38
N ALA A 220 -7.29 3.01 -33.61
CA ALA A 220 -8.03 2.21 -32.63
C ALA A 220 -9.08 1.23 -33.22
N ALA A 221 -8.99 0.90 -34.51
CA ALA A 221 -9.97 0.07 -35.19
C ALA A 221 -10.10 -1.35 -34.58
N ASP A 222 -8.98 -1.91 -34.08
CA ASP A 222 -8.92 -3.26 -33.49
C ASP A 222 -8.45 -3.28 -32.02
N CYS A 223 -8.50 -2.13 -31.34
CA CYS A 223 -8.02 -2.02 -29.97
C CYS A 223 -9.17 -2.20 -28.96
N VAL A 224 -8.89 -2.92 -27.89
CA VAL A 224 -9.81 -3.11 -26.76
C VAL A 224 -9.48 -2.13 -25.66
N ARG A 225 -10.46 -1.84 -24.81
CA ARG A 225 -10.24 -1.03 -23.60
C ARG A 225 -10.80 -1.69 -22.36
N ARG A 226 -10.19 -1.41 -21.22
CA ARG A 226 -10.67 -1.83 -19.90
C ARG A 226 -10.57 -0.70 -18.91
N ARG A 227 -11.43 -0.72 -17.90
CA ARG A 227 -11.39 0.20 -16.76
C ARG A 227 -11.42 -0.61 -15.47
N GLN A 228 -10.62 -0.20 -14.51
CA GLN A 228 -10.65 -0.73 -13.15
C GLN A 228 -11.50 0.19 -12.27
N TRP A 229 -12.34 -0.40 -11.44
CA TRP A 229 -13.10 0.31 -10.42
C TRP A 229 -12.49 0.00 -9.05
N VAL A 230 -12.52 0.96 -8.13
CA VAL A 230 -12.04 0.81 -6.76
C VAL A 230 -13.07 1.33 -5.78
N ARG A 231 -13.00 0.78 -4.57
CA ARG A 231 -13.91 1.10 -3.48
C ARG A 231 -13.27 0.81 -2.14
N ALA A 232 -13.64 1.59 -1.13
CA ALA A 232 -13.16 1.42 0.23
C ALA A 232 -14.22 0.73 1.11
N MET A 233 -13.77 -0.23 1.91
CA MET A 233 -14.53 -0.86 3.00
C MET A 233 -13.75 -0.71 4.30
N LYS A 234 -14.47 -0.60 5.42
CA LYS A 234 -13.88 -0.45 6.76
C LYS A 234 -14.44 -1.52 7.68
N ARG A 235 -13.56 -2.09 8.51
CA ARG A 235 -13.91 -3.01 9.58
C ARG A 235 -14.52 -2.23 10.73
N GLN A 236 -15.57 -2.77 11.35
CA GLN A 236 -16.08 -2.22 12.60
C GLN A 236 -15.03 -2.41 13.69
N VAL A 237 -14.72 -1.32 14.40
CA VAL A 237 -13.75 -1.30 15.47
C VAL A 237 -14.47 -0.79 16.73
N PRO A 238 -14.30 -1.43 17.90
CA PRO A 238 -14.90 -0.95 19.14
C PRO A 238 -14.40 0.46 19.48
N LEU A 239 -15.32 1.37 19.82
CA LEU A 239 -14.97 2.76 20.17
C LEU A 239 -14.13 2.85 21.45
N ASP A 240 -14.36 1.95 22.40
CA ASP A 240 -13.71 2.01 23.72
C ASP A 240 -12.24 1.61 23.66
N ASP A 241 -11.87 0.74 22.70
CA ASP A 241 -10.49 0.32 22.46
C ASP A 241 -10.27 0.03 20.98
N PRO A 242 -9.91 1.05 20.17
CA PRO A 242 -9.63 0.82 18.76
C PRO A 242 -8.39 -0.04 18.53
N THR A 243 -7.47 -0.07 19.50
CA THR A 243 -6.20 -0.80 19.41
C THR A 243 -6.33 -2.29 19.68
N ALA A 244 -7.48 -2.75 20.20
CA ALA A 244 -7.77 -4.18 20.41
C ALA A 244 -7.54 -5.02 19.13
N VAL A 245 -7.79 -4.43 17.96
CA VAL A 245 -7.59 -5.08 16.66
C VAL A 245 -6.09 -5.33 16.37
N ILE A 246 -5.23 -4.40 16.77
CA ILE A 246 -3.77 -4.55 16.68
C ILE A 246 -3.29 -5.59 17.69
N ALA A 247 -3.79 -5.51 18.92
CA ALA A 247 -3.42 -6.45 19.99
C ALA A 247 -3.81 -7.90 19.66
N ALA A 248 -4.91 -8.11 18.92
CA ALA A 248 -5.33 -9.43 18.47
C ALA A 248 -4.39 -10.04 17.40
N ASN A 249 -3.55 -9.23 16.76
CA ASN A 249 -2.58 -9.69 15.77
C ASN A 249 -1.17 -9.74 16.40
N PRO A 250 -0.60 -10.93 16.65
CA PRO A 250 0.66 -11.06 17.38
C PRO A 250 1.86 -10.42 16.65
N VAL A 251 1.82 -10.38 15.31
CA VAL A 251 2.87 -9.73 14.51
C VAL A 251 2.79 -8.22 14.70
N LEU A 252 1.60 -7.64 14.59
CA LEU A 252 1.41 -6.19 14.75
C LEU A 252 1.67 -5.73 16.18
N ALA A 253 1.23 -6.50 17.17
CA ALA A 253 1.49 -6.22 18.58
C ALA A 253 3.00 -6.19 18.90
N LYS A 254 3.79 -7.05 18.23
CA LYS A 254 5.25 -7.01 18.36
C LYS A 254 5.84 -5.74 17.75
N ILE A 255 5.39 -5.35 16.56
CA ILE A 255 5.87 -4.12 15.90
C ILE A 255 5.58 -2.89 16.76
N THR A 256 4.36 -2.76 17.26
CA THR A 256 3.97 -1.61 18.10
C THR A 256 4.70 -1.61 19.43
N SER A 257 4.95 -2.77 20.03
CA SER A 257 5.75 -2.85 21.26
C SER A 257 7.22 -2.50 21.03
N ASP A 258 7.83 -2.98 19.94
CA ASP A 258 9.21 -2.65 19.59
C ASP A 258 9.36 -1.17 19.24
N GLU A 259 8.36 -0.58 18.57
CA GLU A 259 8.33 0.84 18.24
C GLU A 259 8.11 1.71 19.47
N ALA A 260 7.20 1.33 20.37
CA ALA A 260 7.04 1.99 21.66
C ALA A 260 8.32 1.92 22.50
N ALA A 261 9.03 0.79 22.47
CA ALA A 261 10.32 0.65 23.14
C ALA A 261 11.39 1.57 22.54
N ARG A 262 11.47 1.67 21.20
CA ARG A 262 12.38 2.61 20.52
C ARG A 262 12.03 4.08 20.78
N ALA A 263 10.74 4.42 20.85
CA ALA A 263 10.29 5.78 21.14
C ALA A 263 10.52 6.19 22.59
N LEU A 264 10.57 5.23 23.52
CA LEU A 264 10.90 5.46 24.93
C LEU A 264 12.42 5.55 25.15
N GLU A 265 13.23 5.03 24.24
CA GLU A 265 14.69 5.18 24.29
C GLU A 265 15.04 6.64 24.03
N PRO A 266 15.66 7.35 25.00
CA PRO A 266 15.96 8.77 24.83
C PRO A 266 16.93 8.94 23.67
N ASP A 267 16.63 9.90 22.77
CA ASP A 267 17.50 10.20 21.63
C ASP A 267 18.93 10.40 22.15
N TYR A 268 19.91 9.74 21.54
CA TYR A 268 21.31 9.88 21.94
C TYR A 268 21.80 11.33 21.80
N LEU A 269 21.18 12.13 20.90
CA LEU A 269 21.40 13.58 20.79
C LEU A 269 20.85 14.34 22.00
N GLU A 270 19.64 13.99 22.46
CA GLU A 270 19.08 14.57 23.69
C GLU A 270 19.89 14.14 24.89
N THR A 271 20.20 12.85 25.03
CA THR A 271 21.03 12.32 26.12
C THR A 271 22.37 13.05 26.21
N ALA A 272 23.05 13.26 25.07
CA ALA A 272 24.29 14.02 25.01
C ALA A 272 24.09 15.50 25.40
N ARG A 273 22.99 16.14 24.98
CA ARG A 273 22.65 17.52 25.38
C ARG A 273 22.37 17.62 26.88
N THR A 274 21.58 16.73 27.45
CA THR A 274 21.25 16.73 28.87
C THR A 274 22.51 16.57 29.73
N ILE A 275 23.47 15.75 29.29
CA ILE A 275 24.78 15.64 29.95
C ILE A 275 25.53 16.98 29.91
N LEU A 276 25.59 17.65 28.76
CA LEU A 276 26.27 18.94 28.59
C LEU A 276 25.58 20.09 29.34
N ASP A 277 24.25 20.10 29.37
CA ASP A 277 23.47 21.10 30.10
C ASP A 277 23.62 20.92 31.61
N ALA A 278 23.64 19.67 32.10
CA ALA A 278 23.97 19.38 33.49
C ALA A 278 25.39 19.83 33.87
N THR A 279 26.33 19.84 32.92
CA THR A 279 27.68 20.40 33.12
C THR A 279 27.68 21.90 33.37
N ARG A 280 26.82 22.64 32.66
CA ARG A 280 26.70 24.11 32.84
C ARG A 280 26.13 24.52 34.18
N GLU A 281 25.37 23.66 34.83
CA GLU A 281 24.75 23.93 36.13
C GLU A 281 25.67 23.62 37.32
N ILE A 282 26.81 22.97 37.08
CA ILE A 282 27.81 22.70 38.11
C ILE A 282 28.54 24.01 38.43
N SER A 283 28.20 24.62 39.55
CA SER A 283 29.00 25.68 40.18
C SER A 283 29.58 25.14 41.49
N THR A 284 30.91 24.97 41.54
CA THR A 284 31.62 24.60 42.76
C THR A 284 32.64 25.69 43.11
N SER A 285 32.98 25.87 44.39
CA SER A 285 33.95 26.91 44.78
C SER A 285 35.41 26.57 44.44
N ASP A 286 35.68 25.36 43.93
CA ASP A 286 37.02 24.87 43.59
C ASP A 286 37.12 24.63 42.08
N ALA A 287 37.80 25.54 41.39
CA ALA A 287 37.96 25.52 39.94
C ALA A 287 38.65 24.25 39.43
N ALA A 288 39.52 23.61 40.23
CA ALA A 288 40.19 22.38 39.82
C ALA A 288 39.24 21.18 39.82
N VAL A 289 38.26 21.17 40.71
CA VAL A 289 37.23 20.12 40.79
C VAL A 289 36.18 20.33 39.71
N GLU A 290 35.78 21.57 39.47
CA GLU A 290 34.86 21.96 38.40
C GLU A 290 35.35 21.50 37.02
N HIS A 291 36.60 21.83 36.66
CA HIS A 291 37.18 21.43 35.37
C HIS A 291 37.32 19.91 35.21
N ARG A 292 37.57 19.17 36.30
CA ARG A 292 37.63 17.69 36.23
C ARG A 292 36.26 17.09 35.96
N LEU A 293 35.22 17.63 36.61
CA LEU A 293 33.85 17.15 36.43
C LEU A 293 33.33 17.50 35.03
N GLU A 294 33.65 18.69 34.53
CA GLU A 294 33.36 19.11 33.16
C GLU A 294 34.01 18.19 32.11
N LEU A 295 35.29 17.84 32.28
CA LEU A 295 35.99 16.90 31.40
C LEU A 295 35.37 15.50 31.41
N GLU A 296 34.96 14.99 32.58
CA GLU A 296 34.33 13.67 32.69
C GLU A 296 32.96 13.63 32.01
N GLN A 297 32.14 14.66 32.21
CA GLN A 297 30.81 14.75 31.58
C GLN A 297 30.91 14.97 30.06
N THR A 298 31.82 15.82 29.61
CA THR A 298 32.07 16.02 28.17
C THR A 298 32.55 14.71 27.51
N ARG A 299 33.42 13.95 28.18
CA ARG A 299 33.82 12.62 27.71
C ARG A 299 32.65 11.64 27.64
N SER A 300 31.78 11.65 28.64
CA SER A 300 30.56 10.83 28.65
C SER A 300 29.64 11.17 27.48
N ALA A 301 29.37 12.46 27.25
CA ALA A 301 28.56 12.94 26.12
C ALA A 301 29.16 12.52 24.77
N VAL A 302 30.47 12.70 24.58
CA VAL A 302 31.18 12.28 23.35
C VAL A 302 31.12 10.76 23.18
N SER A 303 31.24 9.98 24.25
CA SER A 303 31.12 8.53 24.19
C SER A 303 29.74 8.09 23.69
N VAL A 304 28.67 8.71 24.19
CA VAL A 304 27.28 8.45 23.76
C VAL A 304 27.07 8.81 22.29
N LEU A 305 27.63 9.95 21.83
CA LEU A 305 27.55 10.35 20.43
C LEU A 305 28.29 9.36 19.51
N LEU A 306 29.52 8.95 19.89
CA LEU A 306 30.35 8.09 19.06
C LEU A 306 29.82 6.65 18.95
N SER A 307 29.24 6.10 20.03
CA SER A 307 28.66 4.76 19.98
C SER A 307 27.47 4.70 19.01
N ASN A 308 26.66 5.75 18.97
CA ASN A 308 25.41 5.77 18.22
C ASN A 308 25.52 6.36 16.80
N ILE A 309 26.53 7.20 16.53
CA ILE A 309 26.71 7.79 15.18
C ILE A 309 27.08 6.75 14.11
N SER A 310 27.68 5.64 14.54
CA SER A 310 28.08 4.54 13.65
C SER A 310 26.89 3.72 13.15
N THR A 311 25.81 3.70 13.94
CA THR A 311 24.58 2.97 13.68
C THR A 311 23.45 3.87 13.16
N ASP A 312 23.61 5.19 13.18
CA ASP A 312 22.61 6.13 12.68
C ASP A 312 22.66 6.27 11.14
N GLU A 313 21.52 6.00 10.50
CA GLU A 313 21.33 6.12 9.06
C GLU A 313 20.98 7.56 8.62
N ASN A 314 20.57 8.43 9.55
CA ASN A 314 20.14 9.78 9.24
C ASN A 314 21.33 10.75 9.13
N ASP A 315 21.59 11.22 7.91
CA ASP A 315 22.68 12.15 7.61
C ASP A 315 22.63 13.47 8.38
N GLN A 316 21.43 14.03 8.61
CA GLN A 316 21.29 15.25 9.39
C GLN A 316 21.65 15.01 10.86
N ARG A 317 21.17 13.91 11.45
CA ARG A 317 21.49 13.56 12.85
C ARG A 317 22.98 13.28 13.02
N ARG A 318 23.61 12.58 12.07
CA ARG A 318 25.07 12.40 12.06
C ARG A 318 25.82 13.73 11.96
N HIS A 319 25.34 14.66 11.13
CA HIS A 319 25.96 15.97 11.01
C HIS A 319 25.83 16.78 12.31
N GLU A 320 24.66 16.73 12.95
CA GLU A 320 24.41 17.38 14.24
C GLU A 320 25.24 16.76 15.38
N ALA A 321 25.32 15.44 15.45
CA ALA A 321 26.19 14.71 16.38
C ALA A 321 27.67 15.11 16.21
N ARG A 322 28.16 15.21 14.96
CA ARG A 322 29.52 15.70 14.64
C ARG A 322 29.73 17.16 14.99
N ARG A 323 28.67 17.97 15.12
CA ARG A 323 28.75 19.36 15.56
C ARG A 323 28.78 19.46 17.08
N LEU A 324 28.01 18.62 17.77
CA LEU A 324 27.97 18.55 19.24
C LEU A 324 29.25 17.93 19.84
N GLY A 325 29.90 17.01 19.14
CA GLY A 325 31.13 16.35 19.60
C GLY A 325 32.44 17.11 19.34
N ARG A 326 32.39 18.35 18.84
CA ARG A 326 33.57 19.22 18.62
C ARG A 326 33.61 20.31 19.68
#